data_AF-A0AAV5B1H9-F1
#
_entry.id   AF-A0AAV5B1H9-F1
#
_cell.length_a   1.000
_cell.length_b   1.000
_cell.length_c   1.000
_cell.angle_alpha   90.00
_cell.angle_beta   90.00
_cell.angle_gamma   90.00
#
_symmetry.space_group_name_H-M   'P 1'
#
loop_
_entity.id
_entity.type
_entity.pdbx_description
1 polymer ?
#
loop_
_entity_poly.entity_id
_entity_poly.type
_entity_poly.pdbx_seq_one_letter_code
_entity_poly.pdbx_strand_id
1 'polypeptide(L)'
;MDKMAHTCGIADRRELQYSYYGLNHFGWFTEIFDRDGNDLMPQIKEHMAKSGYMDGFETSGDKAQHIDESWVHTFGKAKDVYAVDPETIPNTYLKYYLFPDYVVETSDPEYTRANEVMDGCEKKVFGACREIIEKGTAVGSDFEADAHATDIVDLACALAENTRERFLLIVPNDGAISNFDPTAMVGVPCVVGRNGYEKICQGQIPQFQKGMMEQQVSVEKPVVQAWAEGSYQKLWQALTPSATIPSAKVAKDVPDDLIEANKDSGPSSRKFI
;
A
#
# COMPACT_ATOMS: atom_id res chain seq x y z
N MET A 1 -2.92 7.33 -6.42
CA MET A 1 -3.01 8.75 -6.83
C MET A 1 -3.64 8.87 -8.21
N ASP A 2 -3.23 8.08 -9.20
CA ASP A 2 -3.73 8.16 -10.59
C ASP A 2 -5.26 8.10 -10.70
N LYS A 3 -5.89 7.21 -9.93
CA LYS A 3 -7.37 7.12 -9.90
C LYS A 3 -8.03 8.43 -9.47
N MET A 4 -7.49 9.09 -8.45
CA MET A 4 -8.01 10.37 -7.97
C MET A 4 -7.73 11.49 -8.98
N ALA A 5 -6.55 11.50 -9.61
CA ALA A 5 -6.23 12.43 -10.69
C ALA A 5 -7.23 12.31 -11.85
N HIS A 6 -7.46 11.08 -12.32
CA HIS A 6 -8.42 10.77 -13.38
C HIS A 6 -9.85 11.20 -13.01
N THR A 7 -10.30 10.91 -11.79
CA THR A 7 -11.62 11.36 -11.30
C THR A 7 -11.79 12.87 -11.39
N CYS A 8 -10.73 13.64 -11.15
CA CYS A 8 -10.73 15.10 -11.24
C CYS A 8 -10.40 15.65 -12.64
N GLY A 9 -10.27 14.79 -13.65
CA GLY A 9 -9.88 15.21 -15.01
C GLY A 9 -8.43 15.70 -15.13
N ILE A 10 -7.58 15.35 -14.18
CA ILE A 10 -6.14 15.67 -14.18
C ILE A 10 -5.40 14.55 -14.91
N ALA A 11 -4.72 14.91 -16.00
CA ALA A 11 -4.05 13.96 -16.88
C ALA A 11 -2.83 13.29 -16.24
N ASP A 12 -2.11 14.02 -15.39
CA ASP A 12 -0.89 13.56 -14.74
C ASP A 12 -0.97 13.79 -13.22
N ARG A 13 -0.92 12.72 -12.43
CA ARG A 13 -0.95 12.81 -10.97
C ARG A 13 0.17 13.67 -10.38
N ARG A 14 1.27 13.91 -11.11
CA ARG A 14 2.37 14.81 -10.70
C ARG A 14 1.95 16.28 -10.66
N GLU A 15 0.77 16.59 -11.19
CA GLU A 15 0.15 17.91 -11.06
C GLU A 15 -0.51 18.11 -9.69
N LEU A 16 -0.74 17.03 -8.93
CA LEU A 16 -1.39 17.12 -7.64
C LEU A 16 -0.43 17.57 -6.54
N GLN A 17 -0.87 18.54 -5.74
CA GLN A 17 -0.29 18.84 -4.44
C GLN A 17 -1.14 18.16 -3.36
N TYR A 18 -0.50 17.46 -2.43
CA TYR A 18 -1.24 16.64 -1.46
C TYR A 18 -0.56 16.56 -0.11
N SER A 19 -1.39 16.40 0.91
CA SER A 19 -1.02 16.05 2.28
C SER A 19 -1.44 14.61 2.54
N TYR A 20 -0.54 13.83 3.14
CA TYR A 20 -0.73 12.42 3.43
C TYR A 20 0.08 12.05 4.66
N TYR A 21 -0.51 11.24 5.53
CA TYR A 21 0.23 10.61 6.62
C TYR A 21 -0.19 9.16 6.79
N GLY A 22 0.72 8.37 7.33
CA GLY A 22 0.46 6.96 7.65
C GLY A 22 1.73 6.18 7.85
N LEU A 23 1.57 4.86 7.98
CA LEU A 23 2.61 3.87 7.73
C LEU A 23 2.48 3.38 6.28
N ASN A 24 3.43 2.55 5.83
CA ASN A 24 3.26 1.88 4.54
C ASN A 24 1.96 1.05 4.54
N HIS A 25 1.17 1.13 3.46
CA HIS A 25 -0.13 0.47 3.34
C HIS A 25 -1.15 0.86 4.44
N PHE A 26 -0.93 1.95 5.17
CA PHE A 26 -1.75 2.29 6.34
C PHE A 26 -1.79 3.80 6.53
N GLY A 27 -2.53 4.51 5.68
CA GLY A 27 -2.52 5.97 5.73
C GLY A 27 -3.69 6.62 5.01
N TRP A 28 -3.72 7.95 5.09
CA TRP A 28 -4.82 8.78 4.65
C TRP A 28 -4.33 10.03 3.94
N PHE A 29 -4.96 10.39 2.83
CA PHE A 29 -4.83 11.73 2.25
C PHE A 29 -5.77 12.68 2.99
N THR A 30 -5.28 13.86 3.33
CA THR A 30 -6.07 14.89 4.05
C THR A 30 -6.41 16.09 3.18
N GLU A 31 -5.56 16.38 2.20
CA GLU A 31 -5.71 17.51 1.29
C GLU A 31 -5.19 17.09 -0.09
N ILE A 32 -5.89 17.50 -1.14
CA ILE A 32 -5.49 17.28 -2.54
C ILE A 32 -5.90 18.52 -3.33
N PHE A 33 -4.91 19.18 -3.93
CA PHE A 33 -5.08 20.36 -4.77
C PHE A 33 -4.49 20.13 -6.16
N ASP A 34 -4.98 20.83 -7.17
CA ASP A 34 -4.28 20.97 -8.44
C ASP A 34 -3.14 22.00 -8.37
N ARG A 35 -2.47 22.26 -9.51
CA ARG A 35 -1.36 23.23 -9.59
C ARG A 35 -1.79 24.67 -9.38
N ASP A 36 -3.05 24.99 -9.64
CA ASP A 36 -3.62 26.33 -9.50
C ASP A 36 -4.12 26.58 -8.07
N GLY A 37 -4.10 25.55 -7.21
CA GLY A 37 -4.51 25.60 -5.81
C GLY A 37 -6.00 25.35 -5.59
N ASN A 38 -6.71 24.81 -6.58
CA ASN A 38 -8.11 24.44 -6.41
C ASN A 38 -8.22 23.17 -5.55
N ASP A 39 -9.09 23.21 -4.54
CA ASP A 39 -9.34 22.05 -3.67
C ASP A 39 -10.14 20.98 -4.42
N LEU A 40 -9.55 19.79 -4.56
CA LEU A 40 -10.14 18.64 -5.24
C LEU A 40 -10.84 17.68 -4.27
N MET A 41 -10.68 17.86 -2.96
CA MET A 41 -11.27 16.97 -1.95
C MET A 41 -12.79 16.87 -2.06
N PRO A 42 -13.59 17.93 -2.31
CA PRO A 42 -15.04 17.81 -2.42
C PRO A 42 -15.49 16.82 -3.50
N GLN A 43 -14.88 16.90 -4.68
CA GLN A 43 -15.18 16.00 -5.79
C GLN A 43 -14.74 14.56 -5.47
N ILE A 44 -13.52 14.38 -4.94
CA ILE A 44 -13.00 13.06 -4.59
C ILE A 44 -13.88 12.39 -3.52
N LYS A 45 -14.27 13.14 -2.48
CA LYS A 45 -15.15 12.67 -1.40
C LYS A 45 -16.51 12.22 -1.92
N GLU A 46 -17.11 12.92 -2.88
CA GLU A 46 -18.37 12.53 -3.52
C GLU A 46 -18.25 11.16 -4.21
N HIS A 47 -17.20 10.94 -5.00
CA HIS A 47 -16.94 9.66 -5.65
C HIS A 47 -16.66 8.54 -4.64
N MET A 48 -15.83 8.80 -3.63
CA MET A 48 -15.52 7.82 -2.60
C MET A 48 -16.78 7.36 -1.84
N ALA A 49 -17.68 8.28 -1.50
CA ALA A 49 -18.95 7.96 -0.86
C ALA A 49 -19.88 7.12 -1.75
N LYS A 50 -19.82 7.32 -3.07
CA LYS A 50 -20.68 6.61 -4.03
C LYS A 50 -20.18 5.19 -4.30
N SER A 51 -18.90 5.06 -4.64
CA SER A 51 -18.33 3.87 -5.29
C SER A 51 -16.96 3.43 -4.75
N GLY A 52 -16.41 4.11 -3.75
CA GLY A 52 -15.00 3.95 -3.41
C GLY A 52 -14.13 4.35 -4.61
N TYR A 53 -13.10 3.55 -4.91
CA TYR A 53 -12.20 3.81 -6.04
C TYR A 53 -12.65 3.17 -7.37
N MET A 54 -13.88 2.62 -7.44
CA MET A 54 -14.37 1.92 -8.62
C MET A 54 -14.59 2.85 -9.83
N ASP A 55 -14.97 4.10 -9.59
CA ASP A 55 -15.16 5.09 -10.67
C ASP A 55 -13.83 5.52 -11.32
N GLY A 56 -12.68 5.17 -10.73
CA GLY A 56 -11.34 5.41 -11.27
C GLY A 56 -10.84 4.33 -12.23
N PHE A 57 -11.74 3.52 -12.78
CA PHE A 57 -11.45 2.52 -13.80
C PHE A 57 -11.97 2.94 -15.17
N GLU A 58 -11.12 2.88 -16.20
CA GLU A 58 -11.59 2.85 -17.58
C GLU A 58 -12.26 1.49 -17.81
N THR A 59 -13.59 1.46 -17.71
CA THR A 59 -14.41 0.24 -17.83
C THR A 59 -14.85 -0.06 -19.26
N SER A 60 -14.37 0.71 -20.25
CA SER A 60 -14.78 0.57 -21.65
C SER A 60 -13.67 0.96 -22.63
N GLY A 61 -13.62 0.25 -23.76
CA GLY A 61 -12.65 0.46 -24.85
C GLY A 61 -11.38 -0.41 -24.75
N ASP A 62 -10.44 -0.19 -25.67
CA ASP A 62 -9.16 -0.93 -25.78
C ASP A 62 -8.20 -0.72 -24.58
N LYS A 63 -8.59 0.14 -23.64
CA LYS A 63 -7.85 0.48 -22.41
C LYS A 63 -8.48 -0.12 -21.15
N ALA A 64 -9.44 -1.02 -21.30
CA ALA A 64 -10.05 -1.72 -20.17
C ALA A 64 -8.94 -2.37 -19.33
N GLN A 65 -8.72 -1.85 -18.13
CA GLN A 65 -7.75 -2.43 -17.22
C GLN A 65 -8.21 -3.85 -16.87
N HIS A 66 -7.40 -4.86 -17.22
CA HIS A 66 -7.62 -6.22 -16.75
C HIS A 66 -7.34 -6.25 -15.24
N ILE A 67 -8.39 -6.02 -14.47
CA ILE A 67 -8.33 -6.00 -13.02
C ILE A 67 -8.87 -7.35 -12.56
N ASP A 68 -8.03 -8.11 -11.85
CA ASP A 68 -8.49 -9.33 -11.21
C ASP A 68 -9.66 -9.02 -10.27
N GLU A 69 -10.61 -9.95 -10.16
CA GLU A 69 -11.82 -9.79 -9.35
C GLU A 69 -11.50 -9.40 -7.89
N SER A 70 -10.39 -9.92 -7.35
CA SER A 70 -9.86 -9.58 -6.03
C SER A 70 -9.53 -8.09 -5.85
N TRP A 71 -9.12 -7.39 -6.91
CA TRP A 71 -8.90 -5.95 -6.89
C TRP A 71 -10.19 -5.15 -7.02
N VAL A 72 -11.15 -5.59 -7.85
CA VAL A 72 -12.49 -4.98 -7.92
C VAL A 72 -13.13 -4.95 -6.53
N HIS A 73 -13.06 -6.06 -5.82
CA HIS A 73 -13.54 -6.16 -4.44
C HIS A 73 -12.83 -5.17 -3.51
N THR A 74 -11.52 -5.03 -3.64
CA THR A 74 -10.71 -4.11 -2.83
C THR A 74 -11.06 -2.65 -3.04
N PHE A 75 -11.21 -2.22 -4.30
CA PHE A 75 -11.51 -0.83 -4.62
C PHE A 75 -12.97 -0.46 -4.31
N GLY A 76 -13.91 -1.41 -4.48
CA GLY A 76 -15.29 -1.24 -4.03
C GLY A 76 -15.41 -1.10 -2.52
N LYS A 77 -14.69 -1.94 -1.75
CA LYS A 77 -14.70 -1.89 -0.28
C LYS A 77 -14.14 -0.59 0.29
N ALA A 78 -13.38 0.17 -0.49
CA ALA A 78 -12.86 1.47 -0.08
C ALA A 78 -13.96 2.48 0.28
N LYS A 79 -15.19 2.31 -0.22
CA LYS A 79 -16.36 3.10 0.20
C LYS A 79 -16.66 2.92 1.69
N ASP A 80 -16.67 1.68 2.16
CA ASP A 80 -16.98 1.37 3.55
C ASP A 80 -15.85 1.82 4.48
N VAL A 81 -14.60 1.68 4.01
CA VAL A 81 -13.41 2.22 4.69
C VAL A 81 -13.48 3.75 4.81
N TYR A 82 -13.86 4.43 3.73
CA TYR A 82 -14.05 5.90 3.72
C TYR A 82 -15.14 6.34 4.69
N ALA A 83 -16.24 5.59 4.82
CA ALA A 83 -17.33 5.95 5.72
C ALA A 83 -16.94 5.98 7.21
N VAL A 84 -15.82 5.36 7.62
CA VAL A 84 -15.32 5.40 9.00
C VAL A 84 -14.73 6.78 9.34
N ASP A 85 -14.12 7.46 8.37
CA ASP A 85 -13.63 8.84 8.50
C ASP A 85 -13.82 9.61 7.18
N PRO A 86 -14.97 10.28 6.98
CA PRO A 86 -15.27 10.99 5.74
C PRO A 86 -14.46 12.28 5.57
N GLU A 87 -13.66 12.68 6.57
CA GLU A 87 -12.81 13.86 6.43
C GLU A 87 -11.56 13.57 5.59
N THR A 88 -11.17 12.31 5.45
CA THR A 88 -9.94 11.89 4.78
C THR A 88 -10.20 10.86 3.67
N ILE A 89 -9.21 10.61 2.81
CA ILE A 89 -9.28 9.58 1.77
C ILE A 89 -8.34 8.42 2.14
N PRO A 90 -8.88 7.21 2.43
CA PRO A 90 -8.10 6.12 2.99
C PRO A 90 -7.28 5.35 1.95
N ASN A 91 -6.13 4.82 2.38
CA ASN A 91 -5.44 3.75 1.67
C ASN A 91 -6.33 2.48 1.65
N THR A 92 -6.43 1.80 0.51
CA THR A 92 -7.25 0.59 0.33
C THR A 92 -6.92 -0.55 1.28
N TYR A 93 -5.67 -0.65 1.73
CA TYR A 93 -5.24 -1.68 2.68
C TYR A 93 -5.88 -1.54 4.07
N LEU A 94 -6.42 -0.37 4.42
CA LEU A 94 -7.13 -0.20 5.70
C LEU A 94 -8.35 -1.11 5.84
N LYS A 95 -8.88 -1.67 4.75
CA LYS A 95 -9.94 -2.70 4.81
C LYS A 95 -9.52 -3.91 5.65
N TYR A 96 -8.25 -4.30 5.62
CA TYR A 96 -7.75 -5.47 6.35
C TYR A 96 -7.76 -5.25 7.87
N TYR A 97 -7.73 -4.01 8.31
CA TYR A 97 -7.66 -3.64 9.72
C TYR A 97 -9.01 -3.18 10.27
N LEU A 98 -9.83 -2.55 9.44
CA LEU A 98 -11.16 -2.06 9.82
C LEU A 98 -12.27 -3.09 9.60
N PHE A 99 -12.10 -4.01 8.63
CA PHE A 99 -13.05 -5.06 8.30
C PHE A 99 -12.37 -6.44 8.14
N PRO A 100 -11.60 -6.90 9.15
CA PRO A 100 -10.88 -8.18 9.06
C PRO A 100 -11.82 -9.38 8.95
N ASP A 101 -12.99 -9.32 9.60
CA ASP A 101 -14.06 -10.32 9.53
C ASP A 101 -14.55 -10.52 8.10
N TYR A 102 -14.90 -9.43 7.43
CA TYR A 102 -15.32 -9.41 6.03
C TYR A 102 -14.26 -10.01 5.10
N VAL A 103 -12.98 -9.67 5.31
CA VAL A 103 -11.89 -10.23 4.49
C VAL A 103 -11.80 -11.74 4.66
N VAL A 104 -11.90 -12.26 5.89
CA VAL A 104 -11.88 -13.71 6.14
C VAL A 104 -13.09 -14.39 5.50
N GLU A 105 -14.29 -13.84 5.70
CA GLU A 105 -15.54 -14.40 5.16
C GLU A 105 -15.57 -14.46 3.62
N THR A 106 -14.86 -13.56 2.96
CA THR A 106 -14.81 -13.44 1.49
C THR A 106 -13.53 -14.05 0.88
N SER A 107 -12.68 -14.70 1.68
CA SER A 107 -11.48 -15.38 1.19
C SER A 107 -11.73 -16.86 0.97
N ASP A 108 -11.07 -17.43 -0.04
CA ASP A 108 -11.01 -18.87 -0.25
C ASP A 108 -9.69 -19.43 0.34
N PRO A 109 -9.75 -20.26 1.40
CA PRO A 109 -8.55 -20.83 2.01
C PRO A 109 -7.81 -21.83 1.11
N GLU A 110 -8.47 -22.41 0.12
CA GLU A 110 -7.89 -23.38 -0.81
C GLU A 110 -7.38 -22.72 -2.11
N TYR A 111 -7.83 -21.49 -2.40
CA TYR A 111 -7.42 -20.73 -3.58
C TYR A 111 -7.20 -19.24 -3.24
N THR A 112 -5.96 -18.90 -2.89
CA THR A 112 -5.58 -17.56 -2.46
C THR A 112 -5.12 -16.68 -3.60
N ARG A 113 -4.85 -15.40 -3.32
CA ARG A 113 -4.24 -14.48 -4.28
C ARG A 113 -2.93 -14.99 -4.90
N ALA A 114 -2.15 -15.80 -4.17
CA ALA A 114 -0.94 -16.41 -4.73
C ALA A 114 -1.29 -17.37 -5.88
N ASN A 115 -2.37 -18.14 -5.75
CA ASN A 115 -2.84 -19.04 -6.79
C ASN A 115 -3.34 -18.27 -8.02
N GLU A 116 -4.10 -17.19 -7.84
CA GLU A 116 -4.50 -16.28 -8.93
C GLU A 116 -3.29 -15.77 -9.72
N VAL A 117 -2.22 -15.36 -9.03
CA VAL A 117 -0.99 -14.86 -9.68
C VAL A 117 -0.25 -15.97 -10.42
N MET A 118 -0.08 -17.14 -9.79
CA MET A 118 0.57 -18.30 -10.40
C MET A 118 -0.19 -18.79 -11.65
N ASP A 119 -1.52 -18.77 -11.62
CA ASP A 119 -2.35 -19.22 -12.72
C ASP A 119 -2.60 -18.15 -13.80
N GLY A 120 -2.52 -16.88 -13.44
CA GLY A 120 -2.73 -15.75 -14.34
C GLY A 120 -1.42 -15.09 -14.77
N CYS A 121 -1.03 -14.05 -14.02
CA CYS A 121 0.06 -13.14 -14.39
C CYS A 121 1.38 -13.86 -14.63
N GLU A 122 1.79 -14.77 -13.74
CA GLU A 122 3.07 -15.47 -13.83
C GLU A 122 3.16 -16.30 -15.12
N LYS A 123 2.15 -17.13 -15.39
CA LYS A 123 2.08 -17.93 -16.62
C LYS A 123 2.06 -17.05 -17.87
N LYS A 124 1.30 -15.95 -17.86
CA LYS A 124 1.19 -15.03 -18.99
C LYS A 124 2.53 -14.38 -19.30
N VAL A 125 3.20 -13.80 -18.31
CA VAL A 125 4.47 -13.09 -18.49
C VAL A 125 5.59 -14.06 -18.90
N PHE A 126 5.79 -15.16 -18.17
CA PHE A 126 6.83 -16.12 -18.53
C PHE A 126 6.54 -16.83 -19.86
N GLY A 127 5.27 -17.03 -20.21
CA GLY A 127 4.85 -17.52 -21.52
C GLY A 127 5.24 -16.56 -22.64
N ALA A 128 4.86 -15.29 -22.53
CA ALA A 128 5.21 -14.25 -23.50
C ALA A 128 6.74 -14.12 -23.66
N CYS A 129 7.50 -14.13 -22.56
CA CYS A 129 8.96 -14.10 -22.62
C CYS A 129 9.56 -15.28 -23.40
N ARG A 130 9.06 -16.50 -23.21
CA ARG A 130 9.52 -17.68 -23.98
C ARG A 130 9.22 -17.53 -25.48
N GLU A 131 8.02 -17.08 -25.81
CA GLU A 131 7.62 -16.85 -27.20
C GLU A 131 8.49 -15.79 -27.90
N ILE A 132 8.80 -14.69 -27.20
CA ILE A 132 9.69 -13.64 -27.70
C ILE A 132 11.09 -14.21 -27.98
N ILE A 133 11.61 -15.05 -27.07
CA ILE A 133 12.91 -15.70 -27.24
C ILE A 133 12.89 -16.63 -28.46
N GLU A 134 11.86 -17.46 -28.62
CA GLU A 134 11.70 -18.38 -29.74
C GLU A 134 11.59 -17.66 -31.09
N LYS A 135 10.84 -16.54 -31.14
CA LYS A 135 10.68 -15.73 -32.35
C LYS A 135 11.87 -14.82 -32.64
N GLY A 136 12.71 -14.54 -31.65
CA GLY A 136 13.82 -13.58 -31.74
C GLY A 136 13.36 -12.12 -31.88
N THR A 137 12.10 -11.82 -31.56
CA THR A 137 11.54 -10.46 -31.62
C THR A 137 10.34 -10.32 -30.69
N ALA A 138 10.17 -9.12 -30.12
CA ALA A 138 9.00 -8.76 -29.31
C ALA A 138 7.86 -8.14 -30.12
N VAL A 139 8.07 -7.91 -31.42
CA VAL A 139 7.05 -7.32 -32.31
C VAL A 139 5.84 -8.25 -32.38
N GLY A 140 4.67 -7.74 -32.01
CA GLY A 140 3.42 -8.50 -31.98
C GLY A 140 3.27 -9.43 -30.77
N SER A 141 4.08 -9.24 -29.72
CA SER A 141 3.84 -9.88 -28.43
C SER A 141 2.88 -9.05 -27.56
N ASP A 142 2.21 -9.73 -26.63
CA ASP A 142 1.30 -9.10 -25.65
C ASP A 142 2.06 -8.44 -24.47
N PHE A 143 3.36 -8.19 -24.62
CA PHE A 143 4.19 -7.58 -23.56
C PHE A 143 4.09 -6.05 -23.65
N GLU A 144 3.40 -5.46 -22.68
CA GLU A 144 3.15 -4.02 -22.61
C GLU A 144 3.99 -3.32 -21.53
N ALA A 145 4.19 -2.01 -21.69
CA ALA A 145 4.87 -1.20 -20.69
C ALA A 145 3.98 -1.04 -19.44
N ASP A 146 4.53 -1.36 -18.28
CA ASP A 146 3.83 -1.24 -17.00
C ASP A 146 3.84 0.20 -16.48
N ALA A 147 2.65 0.77 -16.28
CA ALA A 147 2.49 2.08 -15.67
C ALA A 147 2.96 2.10 -14.20
N HIS A 148 2.86 0.99 -13.46
CA HIS A 148 3.26 0.96 -12.05
C HIS A 148 4.77 1.15 -11.84
N ALA A 149 5.60 0.68 -12.76
CA ALA A 149 7.06 0.79 -12.65
C ALA A 149 7.58 2.22 -12.92
N THR A 150 6.75 3.11 -13.49
CA THR A 150 7.15 4.49 -13.83
C THR A 150 7.55 5.31 -12.61
N ASP A 151 6.92 5.09 -11.45
CA ASP A 151 7.26 5.74 -10.17
C ASP A 151 8.74 5.53 -9.78
N ILE A 152 9.31 4.36 -10.11
CA ILE A 152 10.70 4.03 -9.81
C ILE A 152 11.63 4.88 -10.68
N VAL A 153 11.29 5.04 -11.96
CA VAL A 153 12.04 5.87 -12.90
C VAL A 153 11.93 7.34 -12.53
N ASP A 154 10.73 7.82 -12.19
CA ASP A 154 10.50 9.18 -11.72
C ASP A 154 11.37 9.49 -10.48
N LEU A 155 11.42 8.57 -9.50
CA LEU A 155 12.27 8.73 -8.32
C LEU A 155 13.77 8.76 -8.68
N ALA A 156 14.21 7.88 -9.57
CA ALA A 156 15.60 7.86 -10.03
C ALA A 156 15.97 9.16 -10.77
N CYS A 157 15.08 9.66 -11.63
CA CYS A 157 15.24 10.94 -12.32
C CYS A 157 15.28 12.11 -11.33
N ALA A 158 14.44 12.11 -10.29
CA ALA A 158 14.46 13.15 -9.26
C ALA A 158 15.79 13.23 -8.51
N LEU A 159 16.38 12.08 -8.20
CA LEU A 159 17.71 11.98 -7.59
C LEU A 159 18.83 12.41 -8.56
N ALA A 160 18.78 11.96 -9.82
CA ALA A 160 19.82 12.23 -10.81
C ALA A 160 19.82 13.70 -11.27
N GLU A 161 18.64 14.21 -11.62
CA GLU A 161 18.45 15.50 -12.28
C GLU A 161 17.99 16.61 -11.32
N ASN A 162 17.87 16.30 -10.03
CA ASN A 162 17.46 17.25 -8.99
C ASN A 162 16.12 17.92 -9.30
N THR A 163 15.11 17.16 -9.73
CA THR A 163 13.82 17.70 -10.21
C THR A 163 13.02 18.41 -9.12
N ARG A 164 13.29 18.14 -7.84
CA ARG A 164 12.54 18.69 -6.69
C ARG A 164 11.06 18.28 -6.71
N GLU A 165 10.76 17.15 -7.33
CA GLU A 165 9.41 16.60 -7.39
C GLU A 165 8.97 16.02 -6.04
N ARG A 166 7.64 15.96 -5.85
CA ARG A 166 7.01 15.48 -4.63
C ARG A 166 6.70 13.98 -4.75
N PHE A 167 7.20 13.19 -3.81
CA PHE A 167 6.93 11.76 -3.69
C PHE A 167 6.34 11.42 -2.33
N LEU A 168 5.50 10.41 -2.27
CA LEU A 168 5.15 9.77 -1.01
C LEU A 168 6.23 8.72 -0.68
N LEU A 169 7.04 8.99 0.34
CA LEU A 169 8.15 8.11 0.73
C LEU A 169 7.99 7.59 2.15
N ILE A 170 8.56 6.40 2.41
CA ILE A 170 8.69 5.82 3.74
C ILE A 170 10.00 6.33 4.34
N VAL A 171 9.91 7.15 5.38
CA VAL A 171 11.05 7.87 5.98
C VAL A 171 10.95 7.86 7.51
N PRO A 172 12.06 8.05 8.25
CA PRO A 172 11.99 8.22 9.70
C PRO A 172 11.13 9.44 10.06
N ASN A 173 10.17 9.25 10.98
CA ASN A 173 9.22 10.28 11.38
C ASN A 173 9.95 11.54 11.85
N ASP A 174 10.71 11.44 12.94
CA ASP A 174 11.58 12.51 13.46
C ASP A 174 10.92 13.91 13.34
N GLY A 175 9.71 14.02 13.89
CA GLY A 175 8.91 15.24 13.95
C GLY A 175 8.00 15.54 12.76
N ALA A 176 8.04 14.79 11.65
CA ALA A 176 7.16 15.02 10.50
C ALA A 176 5.67 14.90 10.89
N ILE A 177 5.35 13.89 11.70
CA ILE A 177 4.10 13.75 12.46
C ILE A 177 4.45 14.02 13.93
N SER A 178 4.10 15.22 14.39
CA SER A 178 4.59 15.80 15.64
C SER A 178 4.09 15.11 16.92
N ASN A 179 2.94 14.45 16.87
CA ASN A 179 2.33 13.75 17.99
C ASN A 179 2.41 12.22 17.86
N PHE A 180 3.38 11.68 17.12
CA PHE A 180 3.58 10.24 16.89
C PHE A 180 5.02 9.81 17.22
N ASP A 181 5.27 8.51 17.41
CA ASP A 181 6.61 7.98 17.74
C ASP A 181 7.70 8.54 16.79
N PRO A 182 8.69 9.29 17.29
CA PRO A 182 9.74 9.89 16.45
C PRO A 182 10.62 8.84 15.77
N THR A 183 10.64 7.61 16.27
CA THR A 183 11.44 6.49 15.74
C THR A 183 10.66 5.61 14.76
N ALA A 184 9.40 5.92 14.47
CA ALA A 184 8.61 5.18 13.49
C ALA A 184 9.07 5.51 12.05
N MET A 185 8.95 4.53 11.14
CA MET A 185 9.00 4.78 9.71
C MET A 185 7.59 5.17 9.24
N VAL A 186 7.44 6.32 8.62
CA VAL A 186 6.14 6.88 8.21
C VAL A 186 6.13 7.16 6.73
N GLY A 187 4.97 6.94 6.09
CA GLY A 187 4.68 7.41 4.75
C GLY A 187 4.24 8.87 4.80
N VAL A 188 5.07 9.79 4.30
CA VAL A 188 4.74 11.22 4.20
C VAL A 188 5.25 11.83 2.88
N PRO A 189 4.61 12.89 2.37
CA PRO A 189 5.12 13.64 1.23
C PRO A 189 6.53 14.16 1.49
N CYS A 190 7.39 14.00 0.50
CA CYS A 190 8.78 14.43 0.51
C CYS A 190 9.12 15.11 -0.81
N VAL A 191 9.93 16.16 -0.77
CA VAL A 191 10.55 16.75 -1.95
C VAL A 191 11.86 16.00 -2.21
N VAL A 192 12.01 15.41 -3.39
CA VAL A 192 13.21 14.63 -3.74
C VAL A 192 14.11 15.41 -4.68
N GLY A 193 15.41 15.41 -4.40
CA GLY A 193 16.43 16.00 -5.26
C GLY A 193 17.77 15.30 -5.09
N ARG A 194 18.84 15.91 -5.57
CA ARG A 194 20.17 15.26 -5.62
C ARG A 194 20.77 14.87 -4.26
N ASN A 195 20.29 15.50 -3.19
CA ASN A 195 20.76 15.24 -1.82
C ASN A 195 19.88 14.22 -1.07
N GLY A 196 18.98 13.52 -1.77
CA GLY A 196 17.99 12.64 -1.17
C GLY A 196 16.63 13.33 -1.07
N TYR A 197 16.04 13.33 0.12
CA TYR A 197 14.66 13.79 0.33
C TYR A 197 14.56 14.83 1.45
N GLU A 198 13.58 15.71 1.35
CA GLU A 198 13.17 16.66 2.38
C GLU A 198 11.71 16.40 2.76
N LYS A 199 11.48 16.05 4.03
CA LYS A 199 10.15 15.71 4.55
C LYS A 199 9.25 16.93 4.61
N ILE A 200 7.99 16.79 4.21
CA ILE A 200 6.96 17.81 4.42
C ILE A 200 6.23 17.48 5.73
N CYS A 201 6.30 18.40 6.69
CA CYS A 201 5.65 18.23 7.99
C CYS A 201 4.13 18.11 7.83
N GLN A 202 3.54 17.10 8.46
CA GLN A 202 2.09 16.84 8.48
C GLN A 202 1.41 17.35 9.75
N GLY A 203 2.17 17.84 10.74
CA GLY A 203 1.63 18.42 11.97
C GLY A 203 1.12 17.37 12.97
N GLN A 204 -0.02 17.63 13.60
CA GLN A 204 -0.65 16.69 14.52
C GLN A 204 -1.72 15.90 13.79
N ILE A 205 -1.71 14.58 13.97
CA ILE A 205 -2.76 13.70 13.42
C ILE A 205 -3.90 13.50 14.44
N PRO A 206 -5.14 13.29 14.00
CA PRO A 206 -6.26 13.04 14.90
C PRO A 206 -6.11 11.76 15.72
N GLN A 207 -6.83 11.69 16.84
CA GLN A 207 -6.71 10.60 17.81
C GLN A 207 -7.06 9.22 17.23
N PHE A 208 -8.00 9.14 16.29
CA PHE A 208 -8.41 7.90 15.64
C PHE A 208 -7.24 7.27 14.87
N GLN A 209 -6.68 8.00 13.91
CA GLN A 209 -5.55 7.54 13.11
C GLN A 209 -4.31 7.33 13.97
N LYS A 210 -4.04 8.20 14.96
CA LYS A 210 -2.96 8.00 15.91
C LYS A 210 -3.10 6.65 16.63
N GLY A 211 -4.26 6.34 17.18
CA GLY A 211 -4.49 5.08 17.89
C GLY A 211 -4.23 3.86 17.00
N MET A 212 -4.75 3.90 15.77
CA MET A 212 -4.53 2.84 14.78
C MET A 212 -3.05 2.69 14.39
N MET A 213 -2.36 3.80 14.11
CA MET A 213 -0.96 3.79 13.72
C MET A 213 -0.03 3.35 14.87
N GLU A 214 -0.30 3.77 16.10
CA GLU A 214 0.48 3.36 17.28
C GLU A 214 0.33 1.85 17.53
N GLN A 215 -0.88 1.32 17.37
CA GLN A 215 -1.13 -0.12 17.45
C GLN A 215 -0.35 -0.87 16.37
N GLN A 216 -0.44 -0.41 15.11
CA GLN A 216 0.19 -1.09 13.98
C GLN A 216 1.73 -1.00 14.00
N VAL A 217 2.31 0.15 14.33
CA VAL A 217 3.78 0.25 14.45
C VAL A 217 4.30 -0.56 15.64
N SER A 218 3.47 -0.77 16.66
CA SER A 218 3.74 -1.68 17.79
C SER A 218 3.61 -3.16 17.43
N VAL A 219 3.11 -3.50 16.23
CA VAL A 219 3.28 -4.83 15.61
C VAL A 219 4.62 -4.88 14.89
N GLU A 220 4.88 -3.91 14.01
CA GLU A 220 6.03 -3.91 13.09
C GLU A 220 7.38 -3.88 13.80
N LYS A 221 7.54 -3.03 14.82
CA LYS A 221 8.80 -2.90 15.57
C LYS A 221 9.17 -4.20 16.29
N PRO A 222 8.27 -4.85 17.06
CA PRO A 222 8.54 -6.17 17.63
C PRO A 222 8.78 -7.29 16.62
N VAL A 223 8.19 -7.26 15.40
CA VAL A 223 8.55 -8.23 14.34
C VAL A 223 10.03 -8.13 13.99
N VAL A 224 10.55 -6.91 13.79
CA VAL A 224 11.97 -6.71 13.49
C VAL A 224 12.87 -7.08 14.68
N GLN A 225 12.46 -6.77 15.91
CA GLN A 225 13.16 -7.20 17.12
C GLN A 225 13.22 -8.73 17.22
N ALA A 226 12.09 -9.41 16.96
CA ALA A 226 12.02 -10.85 16.94
C ALA A 226 13.03 -11.45 15.97
N TRP A 227 13.15 -10.89 14.75
CA TRP A 227 14.13 -11.33 13.75
C TRP A 227 15.58 -11.06 14.16
N ALA A 228 15.84 -9.87 14.71
CA ALA A 228 17.18 -9.47 15.14
C ALA A 228 17.68 -10.36 16.29
N GLU A 229 16.83 -10.57 17.30
CA GLU A 229 17.13 -11.28 18.54
C GLU A 229 16.90 -12.80 18.45
N GLY A 230 16.18 -13.29 17.44
CA GLY A 230 15.73 -14.68 17.40
C GLY A 230 14.70 -14.99 18.49
N SER A 231 13.76 -14.07 18.73
CA SER A 231 12.85 -14.13 19.88
C SER A 231 11.43 -14.50 19.47
N TYR A 232 11.04 -15.75 19.75
CA TYR A 232 9.65 -16.20 19.63
C TYR A 232 8.69 -15.33 20.44
N GLN A 233 9.09 -14.97 21.67
CA GLN A 233 8.26 -14.15 22.55
C GLN A 233 7.96 -12.77 21.96
N LYS A 234 8.92 -12.16 21.27
CA LYS A 234 8.74 -10.87 20.57
C LYS A 234 7.81 -11.01 19.36
N LEU A 235 7.91 -12.12 18.63
CA LEU A 235 7.00 -12.39 17.51
C LEU A 235 5.56 -12.59 18.01
N TRP A 236 5.36 -13.34 19.10
CA TRP A 236 4.04 -13.50 19.70
C TRP A 236 3.48 -12.17 20.25
N GLN A 237 4.33 -11.35 20.88
CA GLN A 237 3.99 -9.99 21.30
C GLN A 237 3.64 -9.09 20.11
N ALA A 238 4.26 -9.27 18.95
CA ALA A 238 3.98 -8.52 17.74
C ALA A 238 2.58 -8.86 17.18
N LEU A 239 2.24 -10.14 17.10
CA LEU A 239 0.98 -10.58 16.50
C LEU A 239 -0.23 -10.35 17.40
N THR A 240 -0.05 -10.41 18.72
CA THR A 240 -1.14 -10.27 19.69
C THR A 240 -1.95 -8.96 19.56
N PRO A 241 -1.34 -7.78 19.40
CA PRO A 241 -2.06 -6.53 19.22
C PRO A 241 -2.46 -6.25 17.76
N SER A 242 -2.14 -7.10 16.79
CA SER A 242 -2.58 -6.88 15.40
C SER A 242 -4.10 -6.84 15.35
N ALA A 243 -4.68 -5.83 14.69
CA ALA A 243 -6.12 -5.72 14.50
C ALA A 243 -6.71 -6.88 13.67
N THR A 244 -5.86 -7.65 12.99
CA THR A 244 -6.25 -8.83 12.22
C THR A 244 -6.28 -10.12 13.04
N ILE A 245 -5.84 -10.08 14.31
CA ILE A 245 -5.74 -11.26 15.17
C ILE A 245 -6.71 -11.09 16.36
N PRO A 246 -7.69 -12.01 16.54
CA PRO A 246 -8.78 -11.78 17.49
C PRO A 246 -8.40 -12.00 18.95
N SER A 247 -7.29 -12.70 19.24
CA SER A 247 -6.84 -12.95 20.61
C SER A 247 -5.39 -13.40 20.69
N ALA A 248 -4.78 -13.26 21.87
CA ALA A 248 -3.45 -13.76 22.15
C ALA A 248 -3.31 -15.29 21.97
N LYS A 249 -4.40 -16.05 22.12
CA LYS A 249 -4.43 -17.49 21.87
C LYS A 249 -4.18 -17.76 20.38
N VAL A 250 -5.01 -17.18 19.52
CA VAL A 250 -4.84 -17.29 18.06
C VAL A 250 -3.49 -16.74 17.61
N ALA A 251 -3.04 -15.63 18.21
CA ALA A 251 -1.72 -15.05 17.94
C ALA A 251 -0.55 -15.99 18.28
N LYS A 252 -0.75 -16.95 19.17
CA LYS A 252 0.28 -17.93 19.55
C LYS A 252 0.32 -19.12 18.59
N ASP A 253 -0.84 -19.51 18.06
CA ASP A 253 -0.95 -20.64 17.14
C ASP A 253 -0.34 -20.29 15.76
N VAL A 254 -0.48 -19.03 15.31
CA VAL A 254 0.02 -18.56 13.99
C VAL A 254 1.55 -18.69 13.81
N PRO A 255 2.42 -18.22 14.75
CA PRO A 255 3.86 -18.40 14.64
C PRO A 255 4.31 -19.84 14.48
N ASP A 256 3.64 -20.79 15.15
CA ASP A 256 4.07 -22.20 15.16
C ASP A 256 3.97 -22.76 13.73
N ASP A 257 2.85 -22.52 13.05
CA ASP A 257 2.65 -22.91 11.64
C ASP A 257 3.56 -22.14 10.68
N LEU A 258 3.74 -20.83 10.89
CA LEU A 258 4.60 -20.00 10.04
C LEU A 258 6.08 -20.38 10.16
N ILE A 259 6.57 -20.68 11.35
CA ILE A 259 7.97 -21.11 11.55
C ILE A 259 8.20 -22.46 10.86
N GLU A 260 7.27 -23.40 10.98
CA GLU A 260 7.33 -24.69 10.28
C GLU A 260 7.39 -24.50 8.76
N ALA A 261 6.46 -23.73 8.22
CA ALA A 261 6.38 -23.47 6.78
C ALA A 261 7.60 -22.74 6.21
N ASN A 262 8.37 -22.03 7.05
CA ASN A 262 9.52 -21.22 6.64
C ASN A 262 10.89 -21.83 6.98
N LYS A 263 10.96 -23.06 7.50
CA LYS A 263 12.23 -23.69 7.93
C LYS A 263 13.35 -23.64 6.88
N ASP A 264 13.00 -23.79 5.60
CA ASP A 264 13.97 -23.84 4.50
C ASP A 264 14.23 -22.49 3.80
N SER A 265 13.54 -21.42 4.21
CA SER A 265 13.60 -20.09 3.57
C SER A 265 14.88 -19.29 3.89
N GLY A 266 15.84 -19.85 4.65
CA GLY A 266 17.15 -19.25 4.92
C GLY A 266 17.57 -19.20 6.41
N PRO A 267 18.74 -18.63 6.74
CA PRO A 267 19.33 -18.71 8.09
C PRO A 267 18.51 -18.06 9.22
N SER A 268 17.51 -17.23 8.90
CA SER A 268 16.63 -16.56 9.87
C SER A 268 15.51 -17.45 10.42
N SER A 269 15.06 -18.48 9.69
CA SER A 269 13.97 -19.37 10.14
C SER A 269 14.40 -20.25 11.34
N ARG A 270 15.69 -20.58 11.41
CA ARG A 270 16.28 -21.38 12.50
C ARG A 270 16.44 -20.62 13.81
N LYS A 271 16.29 -19.29 13.81
CA LYS A 271 16.44 -18.48 15.02
C LYS A 271 15.24 -18.59 15.98
N PHE A 272 14.10 -19.06 15.48
CA PHE A 272 12.86 -19.15 16.25
C PHE A 272 12.51 -20.57 16.71
N ILE A 273 13.39 -21.54 16.39
CA ILE A 273 13.28 -22.95 16.75
C ILE A 273 14.09 -23.22 18.02
#